data_AF-A0AAJ5NJA3-F1
#
_entry.id   AF-A0AAJ5NJA3-F1
#
_cell.length_a   1.000
_cell.length_b   1.000
_cell.length_c   1.000
_cell.angle_alpha   90.00
_cell.angle_beta   90.00
_cell.angle_gamma   90.00
#
_symmetry.space_group_name_H-M   'P 1'
#
loop_
_entity.id
_entity.type
_entity.pdbx_description
1 polymer ?
#
loop_
_entity_poly.entity_id
_entity_poly.type
_entity_poly.pdbx_seq_one_letter_code
_entity_poly.pdbx_strand_id
1 'polypeptide(L)'
;MLNKLQKFRQDLKKKGKGFTLVELIVVIIIIAVLAAVAIPAITGFQDSARKSRIETEHRQLVSAVQSYLGSQVDPETADVPNLEALKPYISKTSQKEGDLDKVLAQDNGTAAHVIDPKTHTLTSKYTPKSGGEAKTWVYNWRENSTN
;
A
#
# COMPACT_ATOMS: atom_id res chain seq x y z
N MET A 1 50.10 33.20 31.69
CA MET A 1 48.82 32.62 31.23
C MET A 1 48.92 31.73 29.98
N LEU A 2 50.07 31.68 29.28
CA LEU A 2 50.23 30.87 28.06
C LEU A 2 50.27 29.35 28.27
N ASN A 3 50.67 28.86 29.45
CA ASN A 3 50.84 27.42 29.73
C ASN A 3 49.50 26.64 29.78
N LYS A 4 48.37 27.32 30.02
CA LYS A 4 47.03 26.69 30.02
C LYS A 4 46.49 26.46 28.60
N LEU A 5 46.84 27.33 27.64
CA LEU A 5 46.40 27.21 26.25
C LEU A 5 47.17 26.12 25.48
N GLN A 6 48.46 25.92 25.79
CA GLN A 6 49.25 24.85 25.21
C GLN A 6 48.79 23.47 25.70
N LYS A 7 48.44 23.34 26.99
CA LYS A 7 47.93 22.08 27.56
C LYS A 7 46.59 21.66 26.93
N PHE A 8 45.69 22.62 26.70
CA PHE A 8 44.40 22.38 26.03
C PHE A 8 44.57 21.90 24.57
N ARG A 9 45.51 22.47 23.83
CA ARG A 9 45.86 22.00 22.47
C ARG A 9 46.47 20.60 22.47
N GLN A 10 47.23 20.26 23.50
CA GLN A 10 47.86 18.94 23.63
C GLN A 10 46.84 17.84 24.01
N ASP A 11 45.83 18.17 24.81
CA ASP A 11 44.75 17.26 25.18
C ASP A 11 43.79 16.97 24.01
N LEU A 12 43.54 17.94 23.12
CA LEU A 12 42.77 17.72 21.89
C LEU A 12 43.49 16.77 20.91
N LYS A 13 44.82 16.87 20.78
CA LYS A 13 45.63 15.98 19.93
C LYS A 13 45.70 14.53 20.44
N LYS A 14 45.58 14.31 21.76
CA LYS A 14 45.64 12.97 22.37
C LYS A 14 44.30 12.24 22.38
N LYS A 15 43.17 12.95 22.19
CA LYS A 15 41.81 12.38 22.17
C LYS A 15 41.30 12.00 20.78
N GLY A 16 42.07 12.25 19.72
CA GLY A 16 41.75 11.83 18.36
C GLY A 16 42.02 10.33 18.14
N LYS A 17 41.26 9.45 18.80
CA LYS A 17 41.15 8.06 18.36
C LYS A 17 40.29 8.08 17.09
N GLY A 18 40.93 8.08 15.93
CA GLY A 18 40.25 7.97 14.64
C GLY A 18 39.57 6.62 14.51
N PHE A 19 38.39 6.61 13.89
CA PHE A 19 37.69 5.38 13.51
C PHE A 19 38.56 4.60 12.53
N THR A 20 38.79 3.32 12.78
CA THR A 20 39.61 2.50 11.88
C THR A 20 38.78 2.08 10.67
N LEU A 21 39.42 1.93 9.50
CA LEU A 21 38.76 1.38 8.32
C LEU A 21 38.20 -0.03 8.58
N VAL A 22 38.88 -0.81 9.44
CA VAL A 22 38.47 -2.17 9.81
C VAL A 22 37.15 -2.15 10.59
N GLU A 23 36.99 -1.23 11.56
CA GLU A 23 35.73 -1.06 12.28
C GLU A 23 34.58 -0.69 11.35
N LEU A 24 34.82 0.13 10.32
CA LEU A 24 33.80 0.46 9.32
C LEU A 24 33.41 -0.75 8.48
N ILE A 25 34.40 -1.54 8.03
CA ILE A 25 34.19 -2.69 7.15
C ILE A 25 33.38 -3.78 7.84
N VAL A 26 33.65 -4.06 9.12
CA VAL A 26 32.87 -5.06 9.88
C VAL A 26 31.40 -4.64 10.00
N VAL A 27 31.14 -3.36 10.24
CA VAL A 27 29.76 -2.85 10.38
C VAL A 27 28.98 -2.97 9.07
N ILE A 28 29.57 -2.57 7.94
CA ILE A 28 28.88 -2.69 6.64
C ILE A 28 28.61 -4.15 6.27
N ILE A 29 29.51 -5.09 6.62
CA ILE A 29 29.30 -6.52 6.39
C ILE A 29 28.12 -7.03 7.21
N ILE A 30 28.04 -6.69 8.50
CA ILE A 30 26.91 -7.10 9.35
C ILE A 30 25.60 -6.51 8.83
N ILE A 31 25.57 -5.23 8.45
CA ILE A 31 24.38 -4.59 7.87
C ILE A 31 23.98 -5.26 6.55
N ALA A 32 24.94 -5.62 5.70
CA ALA A 32 24.66 -6.30 4.42
C ALA A 32 23.99 -7.67 4.63
N VAL A 33 24.49 -8.47 5.57
CA VAL A 33 23.88 -9.78 5.90
C VAL A 33 22.48 -9.60 6.48
N LEU A 34 22.28 -8.65 7.39
CA LEU A 34 20.96 -8.37 7.97
C LEU A 34 19.97 -7.87 6.91
N ALA A 35 20.41 -6.95 6.04
CA ALA A 35 19.58 -6.41 4.97
C ALA A 35 19.17 -7.51 3.96
N ALA A 36 20.07 -8.44 3.63
CA ALA A 36 19.79 -9.54 2.71
C ALA A 36 18.62 -10.43 3.18
N VAL A 37 18.47 -10.63 4.49
CA VAL A 37 17.36 -11.42 5.06
C VAL A 37 16.13 -10.55 5.35
N ALA A 38 16.33 -9.32 5.81
CA ALA A 38 15.23 -8.45 6.22
C ALA A 38 14.39 -7.92 5.06
N ILE A 39 15.03 -7.52 3.95
CA ILE A 39 14.35 -6.94 2.78
C ILE A 39 13.28 -7.90 2.20
N PRO A 40 13.58 -9.17 1.84
CA PRO A 40 12.57 -10.06 1.27
C PRO A 40 11.43 -10.34 2.25
N ALA A 41 11.72 -10.50 3.55
CA ALA A 41 10.70 -10.72 4.57
C ALA A 41 9.72 -9.54 4.68
N ILE A 42 10.23 -8.31 4.67
CA ILE A 42 9.40 -7.09 4.72
C ILE A 42 8.56 -6.97 3.44
N THR A 43 9.13 -7.22 2.27
CA THR A 43 8.38 -7.13 1.00
C THR A 43 7.23 -8.13 0.92
N GLY A 44 7.43 -9.38 1.36
CA GLY A 44 6.36 -10.39 1.38
C GLY A 44 5.23 -10.06 2.37
N PHE A 45 5.57 -9.49 3.53
CA PHE A 45 4.57 -9.03 4.49
C PHE A 45 3.73 -7.87 3.94
N GLN A 46 4.38 -6.87 3.31
CA GLN A 46 3.67 -5.75 2.68
C GLN A 46 2.74 -6.22 1.56
N ASP A 47 3.19 -7.16 0.72
CA ASP A 47 2.39 -7.77 -0.33
C ASP A 47 1.16 -8.49 0.24
N SER A 48 1.32 -9.27 1.30
CA SER A 48 0.22 -9.95 1.98
C SER A 48 -0.80 -8.97 2.58
N ALA A 49 -0.32 -7.89 3.21
CA ALA A 49 -1.17 -6.83 3.75
C ALA A 49 -1.93 -6.09 2.64
N ARG A 50 -1.27 -5.78 1.51
CA ARG A 50 -1.90 -5.16 0.34
C ARG A 50 -2.98 -6.07 -0.26
N LYS A 51 -2.69 -7.36 -0.43
CA LYS A 51 -3.65 -8.35 -0.90
C LYS A 51 -4.89 -8.40 0.00
N SER A 52 -4.69 -8.50 1.31
CA SER A 52 -5.77 -8.54 2.30
C SER A 52 -6.61 -7.27 2.30
N ARG A 53 -5.98 -6.11 2.14
CA ARG A 53 -6.66 -4.81 2.02
C ARG A 53 -7.55 -4.76 0.78
N ILE A 54 -7.00 -5.06 -0.40
CA ILE A 54 -7.76 -5.07 -1.68
C ILE A 54 -8.92 -6.06 -1.61
N GLU A 55 -8.69 -7.25 -1.06
CA GLU A 55 -9.75 -8.26 -0.94
C GLU A 55 -10.89 -7.81 -0.03
N THR A 56 -10.56 -7.15 1.08
CA THR A 56 -11.56 -6.64 2.03
C THR A 56 -12.33 -5.47 1.44
N GLU A 57 -11.64 -4.52 0.79
CA GLU A 57 -12.27 -3.40 0.10
C GLU A 57 -13.12 -3.87 -1.08
N HIS A 58 -12.70 -4.89 -1.83
CA HIS A 58 -13.51 -5.50 -2.88
C HIS A 58 -14.86 -5.98 -2.35
N ARG A 59 -14.88 -6.73 -1.23
CA ARG A 59 -16.13 -7.17 -0.60
C ARG A 59 -17.00 -5.99 -0.16
N GLN A 60 -16.40 -4.95 0.41
CA GLN A 60 -17.13 -3.74 0.80
C GLN A 60 -17.76 -3.03 -0.41
N LEU A 61 -17.02 -2.96 -1.53
CA LEU A 61 -17.49 -2.37 -2.77
C LEU A 61 -18.60 -3.21 -3.41
N VAL A 62 -18.53 -4.54 -3.37
CA VAL A 62 -19.63 -5.42 -3.81
C VAL A 62 -20.91 -5.11 -3.03
N SER A 63 -20.83 -5.02 -1.69
CA SER A 63 -21.99 -4.64 -0.87
C SER A 63 -22.48 -3.22 -1.17
N ALA A 64 -21.58 -2.28 -1.47
CA ALA A 64 -21.92 -0.93 -1.86
C ALA A 64 -22.64 -0.88 -3.23
N VAL A 65 -22.19 -1.67 -4.22
CA VAL A 65 -22.86 -1.83 -5.52
C VAL A 65 -24.29 -2.34 -5.33
N GLN A 66 -24.46 -3.42 -4.55
CA GLN A 66 -25.79 -3.98 -4.28
C GLN A 66 -26.71 -2.96 -3.57
N SER A 67 -26.16 -2.20 -2.61
CA SER A 67 -26.91 -1.16 -1.89
C SER A 67 -27.29 0.01 -2.81
N TYR A 68 -26.39 0.42 -3.69
CA TYR A 68 -26.64 1.47 -4.68
C TYR A 68 -27.78 1.04 -5.61
N LEU A 69 -27.68 -0.15 -6.23
CA LEU A 69 -28.69 -0.66 -7.16
C LEU A 69 -30.06 -0.82 -6.49
N GLY A 70 -30.09 -1.33 -5.25
CA GLY A 70 -31.33 -1.48 -4.48
C GLY A 70 -31.98 -0.15 -4.04
N SER A 71 -31.25 0.96 -4.10
CA SER A 71 -31.78 2.29 -3.80
C SER A 71 -32.31 3.04 -5.03
N GLN A 72 -32.10 2.50 -6.23
CA GLN A 72 -32.58 3.12 -7.46
C GLN A 72 -34.08 2.88 -7.66
N VAL A 73 -34.73 3.83 -8.34
CA VAL A 73 -36.17 3.80 -8.62
C VAL A 73 -36.54 2.61 -9.53
N ASP A 74 -35.66 2.28 -10.48
CA ASP A 74 -35.80 1.11 -11.34
C ASP A 74 -34.53 0.24 -11.25
N PRO A 75 -34.56 -0.86 -10.48
CA PRO A 75 -33.39 -1.71 -10.28
C PRO A 75 -33.02 -2.54 -11.52
N GLU A 76 -33.92 -2.73 -12.48
CA GLU A 76 -33.64 -3.53 -13.69
C GLU A 76 -32.81 -2.75 -14.72
N THR A 77 -32.97 -1.43 -14.76
CA THR A 77 -32.21 -0.53 -15.64
C THR A 77 -31.07 0.19 -14.92
N ALA A 78 -31.03 0.10 -13.58
CA ALA A 78 -29.98 0.68 -12.75
C ALA A 78 -28.60 0.16 -13.12
N ASP A 79 -27.65 1.09 -13.19
CA ASP A 79 -26.26 0.78 -13.48
C ASP A 79 -25.31 1.61 -12.62
N VAL A 80 -24.13 1.06 -12.36
CA VAL A 80 -23.10 1.77 -11.58
C VAL A 80 -22.15 2.48 -12.57
N PRO A 81 -22.24 3.81 -12.73
CA PRO A 81 -21.50 4.50 -13.78
C PRO A 81 -19.99 4.61 -13.48
N ASN A 82 -19.62 4.73 -12.22
CA ASN A 82 -18.25 4.86 -11.75
C ASN A 82 -18.12 4.57 -10.25
N LEU A 83 -16.88 4.51 -9.77
CA LEU A 83 -16.57 4.24 -8.37
C LEU A 83 -17.09 5.34 -7.42
N GLU A 84 -17.11 6.60 -7.86
CA GLU A 84 -17.63 7.75 -7.08
C GLU A 84 -19.12 7.62 -6.74
N ALA A 85 -19.91 6.96 -7.59
CA ALA A 85 -21.32 6.69 -7.31
C ALA A 85 -21.51 5.82 -6.04
N LEU A 86 -20.50 5.04 -5.66
CA LEU A 86 -20.51 4.20 -4.47
C LEU A 86 -20.08 4.92 -3.19
N LYS A 87 -19.55 6.15 -3.30
CA LYS A 87 -19.08 6.95 -2.16
C LYS A 87 -20.06 6.97 -0.98
N PRO A 88 -21.37 7.27 -1.15
CA PRO A 88 -22.28 7.32 -0.01
C PRO A 88 -22.56 5.95 0.63
N TYR A 89 -22.21 4.85 -0.04
CA TYR A 89 -22.48 3.47 0.40
C TYR A 89 -21.23 2.76 0.99
N ILE A 90 -20.06 3.40 0.94
CA ILE A 90 -18.84 2.90 1.59
C ILE A 90 -18.57 3.61 2.93
N SER A 91 -17.55 3.18 3.67
CA SER A 91 -17.27 3.70 5.02
C SER A 91 -17.08 5.23 5.07
N LYS A 92 -17.55 5.87 6.15
CA LYS A 92 -17.48 7.33 6.36
C LYS A 92 -16.05 7.92 6.30
N THR A 93 -15.04 7.10 6.60
CA THR A 93 -13.63 7.51 6.47
C THR A 93 -13.28 7.75 5.00
N SER A 94 -13.70 6.84 4.12
CA SER A 94 -13.45 6.94 2.68
C SER A 94 -14.28 8.02 1.99
N GLN A 95 -15.37 8.47 2.63
CA GLN A 95 -16.24 9.53 2.13
C GLN A 95 -15.64 10.95 2.28
N LYS A 96 -14.73 11.15 3.23
CA LYS A 96 -14.22 12.47 3.61
C LYS A 96 -12.91 12.86 2.91
N GLU A 97 -12.19 11.90 2.35
CA GLU A 97 -10.93 12.12 1.64
C GLU A 97 -11.19 12.10 0.12
N GLY A 98 -10.85 13.19 -0.58
CA GLY A 98 -10.58 13.28 -2.03
C GLY A 98 -11.36 12.37 -3.01
N ASP A 99 -10.68 12.02 -4.12
CA ASP A 99 -11.15 11.05 -5.12
C ASP A 99 -11.01 9.63 -4.57
N LEU A 100 -12.03 8.78 -4.69
CA LEU A 100 -12.02 7.41 -4.17
C LEU A 100 -10.92 6.54 -4.76
N ASP A 101 -10.54 6.79 -6.00
CA ASP A 101 -9.42 6.13 -6.68
C ASP A 101 -8.08 6.31 -5.95
N LYS A 102 -7.97 7.35 -5.11
CA LYS A 102 -6.77 7.65 -4.31
C LYS A 102 -6.87 7.16 -2.87
N VAL A 103 -8.09 7.02 -2.35
CA VAL A 103 -8.34 6.61 -0.97
C VAL A 103 -8.38 5.10 -0.82
N LEU A 104 -9.00 4.43 -1.79
CA LEU A 104 -9.05 2.99 -1.87
C LEU A 104 -7.67 2.41 -2.21
N ALA A 105 -7.53 1.11 -2.03
CA ALA A 105 -6.29 0.41 -2.22
C ALA A 105 -5.74 0.64 -3.63
N GLN A 106 -4.42 0.81 -3.71
CA GLN A 106 -3.72 1.00 -4.96
C GLN A 106 -2.87 -0.23 -5.29
N ASP A 107 -2.91 -0.60 -6.57
CA ASP A 107 -1.97 -1.54 -7.14
C ASP A 107 -0.82 -0.77 -7.81
N ASN A 108 0.34 -0.77 -7.16
CA ASN A 108 1.58 -0.21 -7.70
C ASN A 108 1.48 1.26 -8.19
N GLY A 109 0.65 2.07 -7.54
CA GLY A 109 0.46 3.50 -7.86
C GLY A 109 -0.76 3.79 -8.75
N THR A 110 -1.54 2.76 -9.09
CA THR A 110 -2.82 2.88 -9.80
C THR A 110 -3.97 2.38 -8.93
N ALA A 111 -5.21 2.83 -9.17
CA ALA A 111 -6.37 2.34 -8.43
C ALA A 111 -6.51 0.82 -8.60
N ALA A 112 -6.63 0.08 -7.48
CA ALA A 112 -6.78 -1.36 -7.54
C ALA A 112 -8.19 -1.79 -7.95
N HIS A 113 -9.19 -0.91 -7.78
CA HIS A 113 -10.61 -1.17 -8.00
C HIS A 113 -11.10 -0.35 -9.19
N VAL A 114 -11.71 -1.01 -10.17
CA VAL A 114 -12.26 -0.38 -11.38
C VAL A 114 -13.66 -0.89 -11.63
N ILE A 115 -14.58 0.02 -11.97
CA ILE A 115 -15.94 -0.30 -12.39
C ILE A 115 -16.02 -0.14 -13.90
N ASP A 116 -16.43 -1.20 -14.57
CA ASP A 116 -16.70 -1.21 -16.00
C ASP A 116 -18.23 -1.22 -16.22
N PRO A 117 -18.84 -0.06 -16.55
CA PRO A 117 -20.29 0.03 -16.75
C PRO A 117 -20.77 -0.72 -18.00
N LYS A 118 -19.89 -0.99 -18.97
CA LYS A 118 -20.26 -1.75 -20.18
C LYS A 118 -20.47 -3.23 -19.92
N THR A 119 -19.67 -3.80 -19.01
CA THR A 119 -19.67 -5.23 -18.68
C THR A 119 -20.39 -5.51 -17.37
N HIS A 120 -20.80 -4.47 -16.66
CA HIS A 120 -21.45 -4.55 -15.36
C HIS A 120 -20.57 -5.26 -14.32
N THR A 121 -19.28 -4.97 -14.35
CA THR A 121 -18.28 -5.64 -13.51
C THR A 121 -17.49 -4.68 -12.63
N LEU A 122 -17.32 -5.07 -11.37
CA LEU A 122 -16.33 -4.51 -10.45
C LEU A 122 -15.09 -5.42 -10.49
N THR A 123 -13.99 -4.89 -11.01
CA THR A 123 -12.71 -5.59 -11.10
C THR A 123 -11.75 -5.05 -10.06
N SER A 124 -11.14 -5.94 -9.29
CA SER A 124 -10.12 -5.61 -8.28
C SER A 124 -8.84 -6.37 -8.57
N LYS A 125 -7.74 -5.66 -8.83
CA LYS A 125 -6.47 -6.26 -9.24
C LYS A 125 -5.40 -6.10 -8.16
N TYR A 126 -4.65 -7.16 -7.94
CA TYR A 126 -3.50 -7.18 -7.07
C TYR A 126 -2.29 -7.77 -7.80
N THR A 127 -1.20 -7.00 -7.87
CA THR A 127 0.07 -7.44 -8.44
C THR A 127 1.18 -7.31 -7.38
N PRO A 128 1.73 -8.43 -6.87
CA PRO A 128 2.78 -8.40 -5.85
C PRO A 128 4.06 -7.76 -6.37
N LYS A 129 4.76 -7.01 -5.52
CA LYS A 129 6.09 -6.45 -5.86
C LYS A 129 7.22 -7.45 -5.65
N SER A 130 7.00 -8.49 -4.85
CA SER A 130 7.95 -9.58 -4.58
C SER A 130 8.08 -10.61 -5.71
N GLY A 131 7.31 -10.49 -6.80
CA GLY A 131 7.32 -11.45 -7.92
C GLY A 131 6.44 -12.69 -7.70
N GLY A 132 5.53 -12.67 -6.72
CA GLY A 132 4.52 -13.71 -6.52
C GLY A 132 3.40 -13.70 -7.57
N GLU A 133 2.37 -14.52 -7.34
CA GLU A 133 1.21 -14.60 -8.24
C GLU A 133 0.29 -13.38 -8.09
N ALA A 134 -0.06 -12.78 -9.23
CA ALA A 134 -1.09 -11.76 -9.30
C ALA A 134 -2.47 -12.38 -9.08
N LYS A 135 -3.38 -11.65 -8.42
CA LYS A 135 -4.75 -12.07 -8.21
C LYS A 135 -5.71 -10.99 -8.67
N THR A 136 -6.78 -11.41 -9.34
CA THR A 136 -7.86 -10.52 -9.79
C THR A 136 -9.17 -11.08 -9.27
N TRP A 137 -9.99 -10.21 -8.69
CA TRP A 137 -11.37 -10.52 -8.31
C TRP A 137 -12.30 -9.75 -9.23
N VAL A 138 -13.32 -10.43 -9.75
CA VAL A 138 -14.32 -9.81 -10.62
C VAL A 138 -15.68 -10.14 -10.04
N TYR A 139 -16.51 -9.11 -9.85
CA TYR A 139 -17.91 -9.26 -9.49
C TYR A 139 -18.78 -8.69 -10.60
N ASN A 140 -19.65 -9.50 -11.19
CA ASN A 140 -20.68 -9.08 -12.14
C ASN A 140 -22.01 -8.92 -11.39
N TRP A 141 -22.55 -7.71 -11.32
CA TRP A 141 -23.78 -7.46 -10.56
C TRP A 141 -25.05 -7.85 -11.31
N ARG A 142 -25.03 -7.97 -12.65
CA ARG A 142 -26.19 -8.43 -13.41
C ARG A 142 -26.36 -9.94 -13.37
N GLU A 143 -25.26 -10.65 -13.39
CA GLU A 143 -25.25 -12.12 -13.29
C GLU A 143 -25.16 -12.61 -11.85
N ASN A 144 -24.94 -11.68 -10.90
CA ASN A 144 -24.62 -11.96 -9.51
C ASN A 144 -23.54 -13.04 -9.36
N SER A 145 -22.49 -12.95 -10.19
CA SER A 145 -21.43 -13.94 -10.31
C SER A 145 -20.09 -13.35 -9.87
N THR A 146 -19.26 -14.19 -9.26
CA THR A 146 -17.86 -13.87 -8.92
C THR A 146 -16.93 -14.88 -9.57
N ASN A 147 -15.82 -14.43 -10.14
CA ASN A 147 -14.72 -15.30 -10.58
C ASN A 147 -13.76 -15.67 -9.44
#